data_AF-A0A0B6WUP6-F1
#
_entry.id   AF-A0A0B6WUP6-F1
#
_cell.length_a   1.000
_cell.length_b   1.000
_cell.length_c   1.000
_cell.angle_alpha   90.00
_cell.angle_beta   90.00
_cell.angle_gamma   90.00
#
_symmetry.space_group_name_H-M   'P 1'
#
loop_
_entity.id
_entity.type
_entity.pdbx_description
1 polymer ?
#
loop_
_entity_poly.entity_id
_entity_poly.type
_entity_poly.pdbx_seq_one_letter_code
_entity_poly.pdbx_strand_id
1 'polypeptide(L)'
;MRVIVNGEEREIAEGLTLSRLLEELELAPERIAVELNRKVIRRADWPQTVLREGDRIEIVHFVGGGFGGKLSAHRLFDLDRSS
;
A
#
# COMPACT_ATOMS: atom_id res chain seq x y z
N MET A 1 15.71 5.79 -1.25
CA MET A 1 15.66 4.59 -0.39
C MET A 1 14.73 3.56 -1.01
N ARG A 2 14.92 2.26 -0.75
CA ARG A 2 14.02 1.21 -1.25
C ARG A 2 13.04 0.75 -0.19
N VAL A 3 11.81 0.47 -0.61
CA VAL A 3 10.75 -0.14 0.18
C VAL A 3 10.11 -1.27 -0.62
N ILE A 4 9.35 -2.13 0.05
CA ILE A 4 8.56 -3.19 -0.60
C ILE A 4 7.09 -2.83 -0.48
N VAL A 5 6.39 -2.63 -1.59
CA VAL A 5 4.96 -2.33 -1.64
C VAL A 5 4.24 -3.50 -2.30
N ASN A 6 3.33 -4.17 -1.59
CA ASN A 6 2.59 -5.35 -2.07
C ASN A 6 3.51 -6.45 -2.66
N GLY A 7 4.70 -6.62 -2.07
CA GLY A 7 5.71 -7.57 -2.54
C GLY A 7 6.64 -7.06 -3.64
N GLU A 8 6.43 -5.86 -4.20
CA GLU A 8 7.29 -5.27 -5.23
C GLU A 8 8.26 -4.24 -4.66
N GLU A 9 9.54 -4.32 -5.03
CA GLU A 9 10.52 -3.30 -4.64
C GLU A 9 10.28 -1.98 -5.38
N ARG A 10 10.33 -0.88 -4.63
CA ARG A 10 10.15 0.47 -5.14
C ARG A 10 11.18 1.40 -4.54
N GLU A 11 11.74 2.27 -5.39
CA GLU A 11 12.57 3.39 -4.95
C GLU A 11 11.71 4.61 -4.65
N ILE A 12 11.94 5.23 -3.49
CA ILE A 12 11.23 6.42 -3.02
C ILE A 12 12.21 7.44 -2.45
N ALA A 13 11.78 8.71 -2.39
CA ALA A 13 12.55 9.77 -1.75
C ALA A 13 12.75 9.50 -0.25
N GLU A 14 13.89 9.92 0.30
CA GLU A 14 14.10 9.86 1.75
C GLU A 14 13.13 10.77 2.49
N GLY A 15 12.66 10.32 3.66
CA GLY A 15 11.71 11.08 4.47
C GLY A 15 10.29 11.13 3.91
N LEU A 16 9.98 10.39 2.84
CA LEU A 16 8.64 10.29 2.29
C LEU A 16 7.68 9.70 3.33
N THR A 17 6.52 10.32 3.51
CA THR A 17 5.49 9.82 4.40
C THR A 17 4.62 8.79 3.71
N LEU A 18 3.94 7.96 4.50
CA LEU A 18 3.00 6.98 3.97
C LEU A 18 1.90 7.66 3.14
N SER A 19 1.38 8.81 3.58
CA SER A 19 0.36 9.52 2.80
C SER A 19 0.87 9.97 1.42
N ARG A 20 2.11 10.48 1.35
CA ARG A 20 2.71 10.92 0.08
C ARG A 20 2.97 9.77 -0.86
N LEU A 21 3.43 8.62 -0.36
CA LEU A 21 3.55 7.41 -1.17
C LEU A 21 2.20 7.00 -1.78
N LEU A 22 1.11 7.04 -0.99
CA LEU A 22 -0.22 6.68 -1.49
C LEU A 22 -0.76 7.67 -2.52
N GLU A 23 -0.43 8.97 -2.38
CA GLU A 23 -0.73 10.00 -3.38
C GLU A 23 0.02 9.75 -4.69
N GLU A 24 1.32 9.42 -4.63
CA GLU A 24 2.14 9.07 -5.81
C GLU A 24 1.66 7.80 -6.51
N LEU A 25 1.03 6.89 -5.76
CA LEU A 25 0.37 5.69 -6.28
C LEU A 25 -1.04 5.95 -6.82
N GLU A 26 -1.54 7.19 -6.74
CA GLU A 26 -2.88 7.60 -7.17
C GLU A 26 -4.00 6.79 -6.50
N LEU A 27 -3.79 6.37 -5.25
CA LEU A 27 -4.73 5.53 -4.51
C LEU A 27 -5.72 6.36 -3.69
N ALA A 28 -7.01 6.01 -3.78
CA ALA A 28 -8.07 6.63 -2.99
C ALA A 28 -8.03 6.17 -1.51
N PRO A 29 -7.72 7.05 -0.54
CA PRO A 29 -7.57 6.70 0.89
C PRO A 29 -8.82 6.07 1.52
N GLU A 30 -10.00 6.32 0.96
CA GLU A 30 -11.29 5.82 1.47
C GLU A 30 -11.55 4.36 1.10
N ARG A 31 -10.80 3.83 0.12
CA ARG A 31 -10.99 2.48 -0.43
C ARG A 31 -9.87 1.52 -0.05
N ILE A 32 -8.93 1.94 0.79
CA ILE A 32 -7.77 1.14 1.14
C ILE A 32 -7.52 1.10 2.65
N ALA A 33 -6.91 0.01 3.09
CA ALA A 33 -6.25 -0.11 4.38
C ALA A 33 -4.76 -0.39 4.15
N VAL A 34 -3.91 0.10 5.05
CA VAL A 34 -2.46 -0.05 4.95
C VAL A 34 -1.89 -0.72 6.18
N GLU A 35 -1.06 -1.73 5.95
CA GLU A 35 -0.21 -2.36 6.93
C GLU A 35 1.26 -2.01 6.63
N LEU A 36 1.98 -1.52 7.63
CA LEU A 36 3.40 -1.24 7.58
C LEU A 36 4.11 -2.19 8.53
N ASN A 37 5.00 -3.04 8.00
CA ASN A 37 5.79 -4.00 8.78
C ASN A 37 4.93 -4.86 9.72
N ARG A 38 3.83 -5.44 9.22
CA ARG A 38 2.87 -6.25 10.01
C ARG A 38 2.06 -5.46 11.05
N LYS A 39 2.04 -4.13 10.93
CA LYS A 39 1.23 -3.24 11.77
C LYS A 39 0.28 -2.41 10.93
N VAL A 40 -1.02 -2.58 11.14
CA VAL A 40 -2.04 -1.73 10.52
C VAL A 40 -1.88 -0.28 11.03
N ILE A 41 -1.72 0.66 10.10
CA ILE A 41 -1.55 2.08 10.42
C ILE A 41 -2.89 2.79 10.23
N ARG A 42 -3.35 3.51 11.26
CA ARG A 42 -4.59 4.28 11.18
C ARG A 42 -4.42 5.41 10.16
N ARG A 43 -5.46 5.67 9.38
CA ARG A 43 -5.43 6.71 8.33
C ARG A 43 -4.99 8.08 8.81
N ALA A 44 -5.39 8.45 10.03
CA ALA A 44 -4.98 9.72 10.65
C ALA A 44 -3.45 9.83 10.88
N ASP A 45 -2.75 8.70 10.99
CA ASP A 45 -1.32 8.64 11.25
C ASP A 45 -0.49 8.61 9.96
N TRP A 46 -1.10 8.36 8.79
CA TRP A 46 -0.38 8.27 7.50
C TRP A 46 0.46 9.50 7.17
N PRO A 47 -0.01 10.75 7.39
CA PRO A 47 0.79 11.94 7.12
C PRO A 47 2.01 12.11 8.03
N GLN A 48 2.01 11.45 9.20
CA GLN A 48 3.10 11.52 10.18
C GLN A 48 3.99 10.27 10.16
N THR A 49 3.59 9.24 9.43
CA THR A 49 4.33 7.98 9.32
C THR A 49 5.38 8.13 8.24
N VAL A 50 6.62 8.44 8.64
CA VAL A 50 7.77 8.50 7.75
C VAL A 50 8.26 7.08 7.44
N LEU A 51 8.38 6.75 6.15
CA LEU A 51 8.89 5.47 5.69
C LEU A 51 10.41 5.39 5.87
N ARG A 52 10.93 4.17 6.00
CA ARG A 52 12.35 3.88 6.13
C ARG A 52 12.79 2.84 5.11
N GLU A 53 14.08 2.83 4.81
CA GLU A 53 14.71 1.81 3.96
C GLU A 53 14.35 0.39 4.44
N GLY A 54 13.89 -0.44 3.52
CA GLY A 54 13.50 -1.83 3.77
C GLY A 54 12.10 -2.03 4.35
N ASP A 55 11.33 -0.97 4.58
CA ASP A 55 9.95 -1.07 5.06
C ASP A 55 9.08 -1.89 4.09
N ARG A 56 8.17 -2.69 4.66
CA ARG A 56 7.18 -3.49 3.92
C ARG A 56 5.81 -2.89 4.10
N ILE A 57 5.17 -2.53 3.00
CA ILE A 57 3.87 -1.88 2.92
C ILE A 57 2.91 -2.81 2.19
N GLU A 58 1.88 -3.29 2.87
CA GLU A 58 0.78 -4.03 2.26
C GLU A 58 -0.45 -3.12 2.20
N ILE A 59 -0.98 -2.94 0.98
CA ILE A 59 -2.12 -2.10 0.68
C ILE A 59 -3.27 -3.00 0.26
N VAL A 60 -4.33 -3.04 1.07
CA VAL A 60 -5.50 -3.86 0.82
C VAL A 60 -6.65 -2.97 0.35
N HIS A 61 -7.23 -3.30 -0.81
CA HIS A 61 -8.40 -2.63 -1.33
C HIS A 61 -9.69 -3.23 -0.76
N PHE A 62 -10.61 -2.37 -0.36
CA PHE A 62 -11.98 -2.77 -0.07
C PHE A 62 -12.75 -2.88 -1.39
N VAL A 63 -13.18 -4.09 -1.74
CA VAL A 63 -14.13 -4.30 -2.85
C VAL A 63 -15.55 -4.17 -2.31
N GLY A 64 -16.20 -3.05 -2.60
CA GLY A 64 -17.57 -2.76 -2.19
C GLY A 64 -18.58 -3.15 -3.27
N GLY A 65 -19.17 -4.34 -3.16
CA GLY A 65 -20.55 -4.60 -3.55
C GLY A 65 -21.39 -4.64 -2.26
N GLY A 66 -22.57 -4.01 -2.24
CA GLY A 66 -23.33 -3.71 -1.02
C GLY A 66 -23.52 -4.86 -0.02
N PHE A 67 -23.59 -4.49 1.27
CA PHE A 67 -23.94 -5.33 2.43
C PHE A 67 -23.17 -6.66 2.54
N GLY A 68 -21.91 -6.58 2.95
CA GLY A 68 -21.09 -7.75 3.33
C GLY A 68 -19.67 -7.63 2.81
N GLY A 69 -18.89 -6.69 3.36
CA GLY A 69 -17.54 -6.41 2.88
C GLY A 69 -16.63 -7.63 2.97
N LYS A 70 -16.26 -8.20 1.82
CA LYS A 70 -15.09 -9.06 1.69
C LYS A 70 -13.87 -8.20 1.37
N LEU A 71 -12.79 -8.41 2.12
CA LEU A 71 -11.47 -7.92 1.78
C LEU A 71 -10.95 -8.75 0.61
N SER A 72 -10.70 -8.15 -0.54
CA SER A 72 -9.99 -8.79 -1.63
C SER A 72 -8.63 -8.13 -1.76
N ALA A 73 -7.60 -8.79 -1.21
CA ALA A 73 -6.25 -8.60 -1.72
C ALA A 73 -6.28 -9.09 -3.17
N HIS A 74 -6.35 -8.16 -4.12
CA HIS A 74 -6.33 -8.50 -5.53
C HIS A 74 -4.95 -9.08 -5.84
N ARG A 75 -4.91 -10.41 -5.90
CA ARG A 75 -3.81 -11.21 -6.45
C ARG A 75 -3.64 -10.75 -7.90
N LEU A 76 -2.70 -9.85 -8.14
CA LEU A 76 -2.21 -9.45 -9.45
C LEU A 76 -0.82 -10.08 -9.67
N PHE A 77 -0.76 -11.38 -9.47
CA PHE A 77 0.18 -12.24 -10.18
C PHE A 77 -0.68 -13.06 -11.14
N ASP A 78 -0.71 -12.64 -12.40
CA ASP A 78 -0.53 -13.52 -13.56
C ASP A 78 -0.59 -12.73 -14.88
N LEU A 79 0.40 -13.04 -15.74
CA LEU A 79 0.51 -12.75 -17.18
C LEU A 79 1.29 -11.50 -17.63
N ASP A 80 2.63 -11.56 -17.58
CA ASP A 80 3.40 -11.72 -18.82
C ASP A 80 4.76 -12.42 -18.60
N ARG A 81 4.76 -13.75 -18.76
CA ARG A 81 5.90 -14.44 -19.36
C ARG A 81 5.55 -14.57 -20.84
N SER A 82 6.20 -13.81 -21.72
CA SER A 82 6.74 -14.23 -23.03
C SER A 82 7.21 -13.03 -23.84
N SER A 83 8.52 -12.73 -23.81
CA SER A 83 9.44 -12.76 -24.97
C SER A 83 10.81 -12.18 -24.63
#